data_AF-A0A3P8C7Y5-F1
#
_entry.id   AF-A0A3P8C7Y5-F1
#
_cell.length_a   1.000
_cell.length_b   1.000
_cell.length_c   1.000
_cell.angle_alpha   90.00
_cell.angle_beta   90.00
_cell.angle_gamma   90.00
#
_symmetry.space_group_name_H-M   'P 1'
#
loop_
_entity.id
_entity.type
_entity.pdbx_description
1 polymer ?
#
loop_
_entity_poly.entity_id
_entity_poly.type
_entity_poly.pdbx_seq_one_letter_code
_entity_poly.pdbx_strand_id
1 'polypeptide(L)'
;MFFQISPSTFCSRGRDDDLSTILKIIATAKKFIYVAVMNYIPITLSSSASKYWPMIDDALRSAAYENGVAVKLIISHWNHSHEQMFAFLRSLSTFAASLERGSLEIVSHTLKNCLQLPPIFQKLFYVPVYNERQGRIPNSRVNHNKYMVTEETAYIGITKCLSSCIFEPFVAGTSNWVGDYFIDTAGIGSVIQQEENDIKHDLSVVRQLQQVFIRDWNSSFATYL
;
A
#
# COMPACT_ATOMS: atom_id res chain seq x y z
N MET A 1 -20.33 -5.17 -0.79
CA MET A 1 -19.30 -4.95 -1.82
C MET A 1 -19.72 -3.76 -2.67
N PHE A 2 -18.80 -2.83 -2.97
CA PHE A 2 -19.03 -1.69 -3.86
C PHE A 2 -17.79 -1.40 -4.72
N PHE A 3 -17.91 -0.52 -5.72
CA PHE A 3 -16.85 -0.19 -6.67
C PHE A 3 -16.54 1.31 -6.70
N GLN A 4 -15.25 1.65 -6.81
CA GLN A 4 -14.68 3.02 -6.80
C GLN A 4 -14.07 3.33 -8.17
N ILE A 5 -13.92 4.61 -8.52
CA ILE A 5 -13.29 5.03 -9.79
C ILE A 5 -12.17 6.05 -9.52
N SER A 6 -11.10 5.98 -10.30
CA SER A 6 -10.04 7.00 -10.42
C SER A 6 -9.93 7.52 -11.86
N PRO A 7 -9.47 8.76 -12.10
CA PRO A 7 -9.46 9.88 -11.16
C PRO A 7 -10.87 10.36 -10.79
N SER A 8 -10.96 11.22 -9.78
CA SER A 8 -12.24 11.76 -9.29
C SER A 8 -13.07 12.47 -10.36
N THR A 9 -12.43 12.98 -11.42
CA THR A 9 -13.10 13.59 -12.59
C THR A 9 -13.97 12.61 -13.38
N PHE A 10 -13.71 11.30 -13.30
CA PHE A 10 -14.58 10.26 -13.88
C PHE A 10 -15.67 9.75 -12.92
N CYS A 11 -15.70 10.27 -11.68
CA CYS A 11 -16.69 9.86 -10.71
C CYS A 11 -18.01 10.62 -10.92
N SER A 12 -19.11 9.89 -11.17
CA SER A 12 -20.44 10.49 -11.21
C SER A 12 -20.86 10.94 -9.82
N ARG A 13 -21.62 12.03 -9.70
CA ARG A 13 -22.15 12.51 -8.40
C ARG A 13 -22.75 11.35 -7.58
N GLY A 14 -22.28 11.19 -6.35
CA GLY A 14 -22.75 10.16 -5.42
C GLY A 14 -21.97 8.83 -5.43
N ARG A 15 -20.86 8.71 -6.19
CA ARG A 15 -19.91 7.59 -6.06
C ARG A 15 -18.63 8.04 -5.35
N ASP A 16 -18.07 7.15 -4.54
CA ASP A 16 -16.79 7.39 -3.88
C ASP A 16 -15.64 7.27 -4.90
N ASP A 17 -14.71 8.21 -4.87
CA ASP A 17 -13.48 8.12 -5.66
C ASP A 17 -12.47 7.18 -4.98
N ASP A 18 -11.53 6.66 -5.77
CA ASP A 18 -10.57 5.66 -5.32
C ASP A 18 -9.69 6.16 -4.15
N LEU A 19 -9.27 7.42 -4.19
CA LEU A 19 -8.42 8.01 -3.16
C LEU A 19 -9.19 8.20 -1.85
N SER A 20 -10.35 8.84 -1.89
CA SER A 20 -11.16 9.04 -0.68
C SER A 20 -11.56 7.71 -0.03
N THR A 21 -11.82 6.68 -0.84
CA THR A 21 -12.10 5.33 -0.36
C THR A 21 -10.90 4.72 0.36
N ILE A 22 -9.70 4.76 -0.23
CA ILE A 22 -8.48 4.24 0.42
C ILE A 22 -8.23 4.97 1.73
N LEU A 23 -8.32 6.30 1.75
CA LEU A 23 -8.12 7.11 2.95
C LEU A 23 -9.15 6.77 4.03
N LYS A 24 -10.42 6.56 3.66
CA LYS A 24 -11.46 6.13 4.59
C LYS A 24 -11.15 4.77 5.20
N ILE A 25 -10.73 3.79 4.39
CA ILE A 25 -10.39 2.44 4.89
C ILE A 25 -9.23 2.52 5.88
N ILE A 26 -8.18 3.29 5.57
CA ILE A 26 -7.04 3.52 6.47
C ILE A 26 -7.51 4.16 7.78
N ALA A 27 -8.33 5.22 7.71
CA ALA A 27 -8.83 5.93 8.88
C ALA A 27 -9.76 5.08 9.77
N THR A 28 -10.50 4.14 9.20
CA THR A 28 -11.42 3.27 9.95
C THR A 28 -10.75 2.05 10.57
N ALA A 29 -9.57 1.64 10.08
CA ALA A 29 -8.85 0.47 10.60
C ALA A 29 -8.52 0.61 12.09
N LYS A 30 -8.63 -0.49 12.82
CA LYS A 30 -8.47 -0.57 14.28
C LYS A 30 -7.35 -1.49 14.72
N LYS A 31 -7.08 -2.55 13.96
CA LYS A 31 -6.09 -3.57 14.35
C LYS A 31 -4.87 -3.54 13.45
N PHE A 32 -5.10 -3.65 12.13
CA PHE A 32 -4.00 -3.67 11.18
C PHE A 32 -4.38 -3.13 9.80
N ILE A 33 -3.35 -2.70 9.07
CA ILE A 33 -3.43 -2.35 7.65
C ILE A 33 -2.31 -3.09 6.92
N TYR A 34 -2.68 -4.02 6.03
CA TYR A 34 -1.75 -4.77 5.21
C TYR A 34 -1.91 -4.36 3.74
N VAL A 35 -0.82 -3.91 3.12
CA VAL A 35 -0.82 -3.37 1.76
C VAL A 35 0.19 -4.10 0.90
N ALA A 36 -0.24 -4.59 -0.26
CA ALA A 36 0.65 -5.15 -1.27
C ALA A 36 0.50 -4.38 -2.58
N VAL A 37 1.56 -3.69 -2.99
CA VAL A 37 1.59 -2.82 -4.17
C VAL A 37 2.87 -3.02 -4.99
N MET A 38 2.83 -2.69 -6.28
CA MET A 38 4.04 -2.69 -7.09
C MET A 38 4.98 -1.54 -6.70
N ASN A 39 4.48 -0.30 -6.66
CA ASN A 39 5.25 0.87 -6.27
C ASN A 39 4.57 1.65 -5.14
N TYR A 40 5.37 2.17 -4.22
CA TYR A 40 4.99 3.08 -3.14
C TYR A 40 5.87 4.33 -3.20
N ILE A 41 5.36 5.43 -3.78
CA ILE A 41 6.15 6.66 -3.97
C ILE A 41 5.22 7.86 -3.74
N PRO A 42 5.27 8.52 -2.57
CA PRO A 42 4.38 9.64 -2.21
C PRO A 42 4.77 10.95 -2.92
N ILE A 43 4.92 10.89 -4.24
CA ILE A 43 5.14 12.01 -5.14
C ILE A 43 4.33 11.80 -6.42
N THR A 44 4.22 12.84 -7.23
CA THR A 44 3.90 12.73 -8.65
C THR A 44 5.20 12.59 -9.46
N LEU A 45 5.21 11.71 -10.46
CA LEU A 45 6.33 11.43 -11.36
C LEU A 45 6.18 12.12 -12.73
N SER A 46 5.05 12.81 -12.96
CA SER A 46 4.76 13.56 -14.18
C SER A 46 5.90 14.46 -14.66
N SER A 47 6.09 14.49 -15.98
CA SER A 47 7.23 15.10 -16.68
C SER A 47 7.38 16.62 -16.52
N SER A 48 6.32 17.33 -16.14
CA SER A 48 6.33 18.80 -16.05
C SER A 48 6.79 19.35 -14.69
N ALA A 49 6.65 18.57 -13.60
CA ALA A 49 7.27 18.80 -12.29
C ALA A 49 6.88 17.69 -11.31
N SER A 50 7.85 16.98 -10.76
CA SER A 50 7.62 16.09 -9.61
C SER A 50 7.20 16.92 -8.39
N LYS A 51 6.06 16.58 -7.78
CA LYS A 51 5.53 17.24 -6.58
C LYS A 51 5.38 16.23 -5.45
N TYR A 52 5.59 16.67 -4.22
CA TYR A 52 5.27 15.86 -3.06
C TYR A 52 3.75 15.64 -2.98
N TRP A 53 3.34 14.39 -2.79
CA TRP A 53 1.95 13.97 -2.78
C TRP A 53 1.75 12.98 -1.61
N PRO A 54 1.47 13.50 -0.40
CA PRO A 54 1.63 12.69 0.81
C PRO A 54 0.38 11.93 1.26
N MET A 55 -0.76 12.10 0.62
CA MET A 55 -2.06 11.74 1.21
C MET A 55 -2.13 10.32 1.79
N ILE A 56 -1.64 9.32 1.07
CA ILE A 56 -1.61 7.93 1.57
C ILE A 56 -0.48 7.71 2.59
N ASP A 57 0.67 8.35 2.42
CA ASP A 57 1.82 8.25 3.34
C ASP A 57 1.48 8.85 4.71
N ASP A 58 0.90 10.05 4.73
CA ASP A 58 0.41 10.72 5.94
C ASP A 58 -0.68 9.89 6.61
N ALA A 59 -1.62 9.31 5.85
CA ALA A 59 -2.68 8.47 6.40
C ALA A 59 -2.13 7.21 7.08
N LEU A 60 -1.17 6.52 6.46
CA LEU A 60 -0.51 5.35 7.06
C LEU A 60 0.28 5.71 8.33
N ARG A 61 1.02 6.83 8.30
CA ARG A 61 1.77 7.31 9.47
C ARG A 61 0.84 7.69 10.62
N SER A 62 -0.23 8.42 10.32
CA SER A 62 -1.25 8.82 11.31
C SER A 62 -1.95 7.59 11.90
N ALA A 63 -2.34 6.61 11.07
CA ALA A 63 -2.94 5.37 11.55
C ALA A 63 -2.02 4.60 12.53
N ALA A 64 -0.72 4.54 12.23
CA ALA A 64 0.25 3.91 13.12
C ALA A 64 0.50 4.71 14.41
N TYR A 65 0.67 6.03 14.29
CA TYR A 65 1.05 6.90 15.41
C TYR A 65 -0.12 7.19 16.37
N GLU A 66 -1.25 7.64 15.82
CA GLU A 66 -2.37 8.14 16.61
C GLU A 66 -3.29 7.01 17.08
N ASN A 67 -3.49 6.00 16.22
CA ASN A 67 -4.46 4.94 16.47
C ASN A 67 -3.82 3.61 16.88
N GLY A 68 -2.47 3.52 16.89
CA GLY A 68 -1.76 2.30 17.22
C GLY A 68 -2.13 1.13 16.31
N VAL A 69 -2.34 1.40 15.02
CA VAL A 69 -2.66 0.36 14.01
C VAL A 69 -1.38 -0.24 13.45
N ALA A 70 -1.28 -1.58 13.43
CA ALA A 70 -0.13 -2.26 12.88
C ALA A 70 -0.11 -2.20 11.34
N VAL A 71 0.92 -1.60 10.75
CA VAL A 71 1.01 -1.45 9.29
C VAL A 71 2.06 -2.40 8.72
N LYS A 72 1.72 -3.14 7.67
CA LYS A 72 2.67 -3.96 6.90
C LYS A 72 2.57 -3.66 5.42
N LEU A 73 3.69 -3.34 4.79
CA LEU A 73 3.80 -3.04 3.37
C LEU A 73 4.66 -4.10 2.67
N ILE A 74 4.11 -4.72 1.63
CA ILE A 74 4.88 -5.53 0.66
C ILE A 74 4.97 -4.73 -0.64
N ILE A 75 6.19 -4.41 -1.04
CA ILE A 75 6.46 -3.62 -2.25
C ILE A 75 7.26 -4.46 -3.23
N SER A 76 6.88 -4.48 -4.51
CA SER A 76 7.64 -5.22 -5.52
C SER A 76 9.01 -4.58 -5.76
N HIS A 77 10.05 -5.40 -5.73
CA HIS A 77 11.38 -5.03 -6.18
C HIS A 77 11.71 -5.74 -7.50
N TRP A 78 12.04 -4.96 -8.52
CA TRP A 78 12.37 -5.47 -9.85
C TRP A 78 13.31 -4.49 -10.58
N ASN A 79 13.82 -4.87 -11.75
CA ASN A 79 14.82 -4.09 -12.49
C ASN A 79 14.34 -2.70 -12.95
N HIS A 80 13.04 -2.42 -12.87
CA HIS A 80 12.44 -1.13 -13.22
C HIS A 80 11.86 -0.40 -11.99
N SER A 81 12.17 -0.85 -10.77
CA SER A 81 11.81 -0.12 -9.55
C SER A 81 12.47 1.25 -9.54
N HIS A 82 11.68 2.29 -9.27
CA HIS A 82 12.18 3.66 -9.21
C HIS A 82 13.05 3.87 -7.97
N GLU A 83 14.26 4.43 -8.12
CA GLU A 83 15.22 4.56 -7.00
C GLU A 83 14.68 5.36 -5.81
N GLN A 84 13.92 6.43 -6.08
CA GLN A 84 13.33 7.26 -5.01
C GLN A 84 12.38 6.48 -4.10
N MET A 85 11.76 5.39 -4.59
CA MET A 85 10.92 4.52 -3.78
C MET A 85 11.66 4.05 -2.52
N PHE A 86 12.93 3.65 -2.65
CA PHE A 86 13.72 3.16 -1.53
C PHE A 86 14.00 4.26 -0.49
N ALA A 87 14.14 5.52 -0.92
CA ALA A 87 14.30 6.64 0.01
C ALA A 87 13.04 6.84 0.86
N PHE A 88 11.84 6.77 0.25
CA PHE A 88 10.58 6.88 0.99
C PHE A 88 10.35 5.68 1.91
N LEU A 89 10.67 4.46 1.46
CA LEU A 89 10.57 3.28 2.32
C LEU A 89 11.52 3.39 3.52
N ARG A 90 12.76 3.88 3.35
CA ARG A 90 13.69 4.14 4.47
C ARG A 90 13.18 5.23 5.42
N SER A 91 12.52 6.26 4.89
CA SER A 91 11.86 7.29 5.70
C SER A 91 10.75 6.67 6.59
N LEU A 92 9.94 5.75 6.04
CA LEU A 92 8.96 5.00 6.81
C LEU A 92 9.62 4.08 7.86
N SER A 93 10.71 3.38 7.52
CA SER A 93 11.43 2.53 8.48
C SER A 93 12.02 3.35 9.64
N THR A 94 12.56 4.52 9.33
CA THR A 94 13.12 5.45 10.35
C THR A 94 12.02 5.94 11.28
N PHE A 95 10.87 6.32 10.73
CA PHE A 95 9.69 6.70 11.50
C PHE A 95 9.20 5.54 12.37
N ALA A 96 9.04 4.34 11.81
CA ALA A 96 8.62 3.15 12.56
C ALA A 96 9.55 2.84 13.75
N ALA A 97 10.87 2.93 13.54
CA ALA A 97 11.85 2.72 14.59
C ALA A 97 11.82 3.80 15.68
N SER A 98 11.22 4.97 15.44
CA SER A 98 10.95 5.96 16.49
C SER A 98 9.75 5.59 17.34
N LEU A 99 8.77 4.85 16.78
CA LEU A 99 7.59 4.38 17.49
C LEU A 99 7.90 3.24 18.46
N GLU A 100 8.75 2.31 18.05
CA GLU A 100 9.19 1.18 18.89
C GLU A 100 9.99 1.63 20.11
N ARG A 101 10.70 2.76 19.98
CA ARG A 101 11.60 3.26 21.03
C ARG A 101 10.89 3.93 22.19
N GLY A 102 9.58 4.19 22.09
CA GLY A 102 8.79 4.86 23.13
C GLY A 102 9.35 6.24 23.44
N SER A 103 8.59 7.28 23.15
CA SER A 103 8.88 8.63 23.66
C SER A 103 9.01 8.57 25.19
N LEU A 104 10.23 8.63 25.72
CA LEU A 104 10.43 8.89 27.15
C LEU A 104 9.97 10.32 27.41
N GLU A 105 8.70 10.47 27.77
CA GLU A 105 8.18 11.77 28.18
C GLU A 105 8.41 11.91 29.69
N ILE A 106 9.28 12.87 30.07
CA ILE A 106 9.41 13.26 31.46
C ILE A 106 8.19 14.13 31.80
N VAL A 107 7.11 13.47 32.21
CA VAL A 107 5.95 14.16 32.80
C VAL A 107 6.08 14.07 34.31
N SER A 108 6.44 15.17 34.96
CA SER A 108 6.41 15.32 36.43
C SER A 108 7.11 14.19 37.20
N HIS A 109 8.45 14.17 37.17
CA HIS A 109 9.32 13.25 37.95
C HIS A 109 8.99 11.75 37.89
N THR A 110 8.12 11.33 36.98
CA THR A 110 7.66 9.95 36.81
C THR A 110 7.95 9.54 35.38
N LEU A 111 8.78 8.50 35.20
CA LEU A 111 8.95 7.87 33.90
C LEU A 111 7.65 7.13 33.56
N LYS A 112 6.84 7.70 32.66
CA LYS A 112 5.71 6.98 32.09
C LYS A 112 6.23 6.22 30.87
N ASN A 113 6.08 4.89 30.87
CA ASN A 113 6.27 4.11 29.65
C ASN A 113 5.24 4.58 28.63
N CYS A 114 5.65 5.40 27.66
CA CYS A 114 4.82 5.67 26.50
C CYS A 114 4.66 4.38 25.71
N LEU A 115 3.41 4.13 25.32
CA LEU A 115 2.93 2.91 24.69
C LEU A 115 3.88 2.49 23.56
N GLN A 116 4.35 1.23 23.56
CA GLN A 116 4.98 0.64 22.39
C GLN A 116 3.91 0.59 21.29
N LEU A 117 3.96 1.58 20.39
CA LEU A 117 3.08 1.63 19.24
C LEU A 117 3.52 0.55 18.25
N PRO A 118 2.57 -0.19 17.64
CA PRO A 118 2.93 -1.22 16.70
C PRO A 118 3.64 -0.61 15.49
N PRO A 119 4.78 -1.18 15.08
CA PRO A 119 5.61 -0.61 14.02
C PRO A 119 4.96 -0.72 12.65
N ILE A 120 5.35 0.22 11.78
CA ILE A 120 5.17 0.07 10.33
C ILE A 120 6.33 -0.80 9.83
N PHE A 121 6.02 -1.97 9.27
CA PHE A 121 7.02 -2.83 8.64
C PHE A 121 6.93 -2.76 7.12
N GLN A 122 8.08 -2.80 6.46
CA GLN A 122 8.16 -2.87 5.00
C GLN A 122 9.01 -4.07 4.60
N LYS A 123 8.56 -4.82 3.59
CA LYS A 123 9.34 -5.84 2.91
C LYS A 123 9.32 -5.60 1.40
N LEU A 124 10.47 -5.84 0.78
CA LEU A 124 10.62 -5.94 -0.66
C LEU A 124 10.32 -7.36 -1.11
N PHE A 125 9.48 -7.51 -2.14
CA PHE A 125 9.12 -8.79 -2.73
C PHE A 125 9.87 -9.00 -4.05
N TYR A 126 10.55 -10.14 -4.15
CA TYR A 126 11.37 -10.52 -5.30
C TYR A 126 10.75 -11.71 -6.02
N VAL A 127 10.49 -11.56 -7.32
CA VAL A 127 10.09 -12.71 -8.14
C VAL A 127 11.36 -13.49 -8.54
N PRO A 128 11.50 -14.76 -8.15
CA PRO A 128 12.73 -15.52 -8.38
C PRO A 128 13.00 -15.76 -9.87
N VAL A 129 14.29 -15.92 -10.16
CA VAL A 129 14.84 -16.37 -11.46
C VAL A 129 15.52 -17.70 -11.21
N TYR A 130 15.01 -18.79 -11.79
CA TYR A 130 15.57 -20.13 -11.61
C TYR A 130 16.50 -20.55 -12.75
N ASN A 131 16.48 -19.85 -13.88
CA ASN A 131 17.37 -20.08 -15.01
C ASN A 131 17.51 -18.83 -15.88
N GLU A 132 18.54 -18.80 -16.73
CA GLU A 132 18.82 -17.66 -17.61
C GLU A 132 17.65 -17.33 -18.56
N ARG A 133 16.94 -18.35 -19.04
CA ARG A 133 15.80 -18.14 -19.94
C ARG A 133 14.71 -17.30 -19.27
N GLN A 134 14.40 -17.59 -18.00
CA GLN A 134 13.45 -16.80 -17.21
C GLN A 134 13.95 -15.36 -16.99
N GLY A 135 15.25 -15.20 -16.69
CA GLY A 135 15.85 -13.89 -16.46
C GLY A 135 15.83 -12.97 -17.69
N ARG A 136 15.82 -13.54 -18.89
CA ARG A 136 15.76 -12.80 -20.16
C ARG A 136 14.34 -12.38 -20.57
N ILE A 137 13.28 -12.84 -19.87
CA ILE A 137 11.90 -12.45 -20.20
C ILE A 137 11.65 -11.03 -19.66
N PRO A 138 11.51 -10.01 -20.53
CA PRO A 138 11.37 -8.63 -20.12
C PRO A 138 10.11 -8.42 -19.28
N ASN A 139 10.18 -7.52 -18.30
CA ASN A 139 9.05 -7.12 -17.43
C ASN A 139 8.32 -8.24 -16.69
N SER A 140 8.93 -9.44 -16.57
CA SER A 140 8.25 -10.62 -16.02
C SER A 140 8.56 -10.88 -14.55
N ARG A 141 9.63 -10.27 -14.01
CA ARG A 141 10.09 -10.48 -12.63
C ARG A 141 9.52 -9.41 -11.70
N VAL A 142 8.21 -9.22 -11.74
CA VAL A 142 7.50 -8.17 -11.01
C VAL A 142 6.30 -8.75 -10.27
N ASN A 143 6.13 -8.38 -9.01
CA ASN A 143 4.90 -8.64 -8.27
C ASN A 143 3.95 -7.45 -8.50
N HIS A 144 2.83 -7.72 -9.15
CA HIS A 144 1.95 -6.68 -9.64
C HIS A 144 0.67 -6.49 -8.81
N ASN A 145 0.74 -6.79 -7.52
CA ASN A 145 -0.38 -6.61 -6.59
C ASN A 145 -0.79 -5.14 -6.45
N LYS A 146 -2.07 -4.92 -6.14
CA LYS A 146 -2.69 -3.63 -5.77
C LYS A 146 -3.85 -3.89 -4.82
N TYR A 147 -3.56 -4.26 -3.59
CA TYR A 147 -4.62 -4.50 -2.62
C TYR A 147 -4.22 -4.03 -1.23
N MET A 148 -5.25 -3.76 -0.44
CA MET A 148 -5.15 -3.46 0.98
C MET A 148 -6.16 -4.29 1.74
N VAL A 149 -5.80 -4.79 2.92
CA VAL A 149 -6.69 -5.55 3.78
C VAL A 149 -6.53 -5.12 5.23
N THR A 150 -7.66 -4.95 5.92
CA THR A 150 -7.77 -4.66 7.35
C THR A 150 -8.54 -5.80 8.04
N GLU A 151 -8.88 -5.67 9.32
CA GLU A 151 -9.68 -6.66 10.03
C GLU A 151 -11.10 -6.85 9.44
N GLU A 152 -11.66 -5.83 8.77
CA GLU A 152 -13.05 -5.82 8.30
C GLU A 152 -13.18 -5.52 6.80
N THR A 153 -12.12 -5.02 6.14
CA THR A 153 -12.21 -4.53 4.77
C THR A 153 -11.12 -5.13 3.87
N ALA A 154 -11.53 -5.58 2.69
CA ALA A 154 -10.64 -5.92 1.57
C ALA A 154 -10.86 -4.91 0.44
N TYR A 155 -9.79 -4.22 0.06
CA TYR A 155 -9.73 -3.35 -1.10
C TYR A 155 -8.85 -4.00 -2.17
N ILE A 156 -9.35 -4.10 -3.40
CA ILE A 156 -8.61 -4.62 -4.55
C ILE A 156 -8.72 -3.59 -5.67
N GLY A 157 -7.59 -2.99 -6.04
CA GLY A 157 -7.48 -2.06 -7.17
C GLY A 157 -7.31 -2.81 -8.49
N ILE A 158 -8.11 -2.45 -9.50
CA ILE A 158 -8.05 -2.95 -10.86
C ILE A 158 -7.87 -1.75 -11.79
N THR A 159 -6.77 -1.67 -12.54
CA THR A 159 -6.61 -0.59 -13.51
C THR A 159 -6.92 -1.04 -14.92
N LYS A 160 -7.59 -0.17 -15.69
CA LYS A 160 -7.61 -0.29 -17.14
C LYS A 160 -6.45 0.53 -17.68
N CYS A 161 -5.46 -0.14 -18.26
CA CYS A 161 -4.47 0.53 -19.09
C CYS A 161 -5.21 1.07 -20.33
N LEU A 162 -5.41 2.39 -20.44
CA LEU A 162 -5.85 2.99 -21.70
C LEU A 162 -4.70 2.80 -22.70
N SER A 163 -5.04 2.35 -23.91
CA SER A 163 -4.13 1.91 -24.97
C SER A 163 -3.10 2.96 -25.43
N SER A 164 -3.12 4.18 -24.90
CA SER A 164 -2.10 5.22 -25.10
C SER A 164 -0.80 4.99 -24.31
N CYS A 165 -0.75 4.01 -23.39
CA CYS A 165 0.45 3.69 -22.60
C CYS A 165 1.54 2.91 -23.38
N ILE A 166 1.36 2.71 -24.69
CA ILE A 166 2.26 1.90 -25.52
C ILE A 166 3.48 2.70 -26.03
N PHE A 167 3.46 4.04 -25.95
CA PHE A 167 4.47 4.90 -26.60
C PHE A 167 5.22 5.90 -25.70
N GLU A 168 5.00 5.93 -24.40
CA GLU A 168 5.80 6.75 -23.46
C GLU A 168 6.64 5.84 -22.55
N PRO A 169 7.99 5.93 -22.59
CA PRO A 169 8.88 5.05 -21.84
C PRO A 169 8.90 5.32 -20.33
N PHE A 170 8.04 6.21 -19.82
CA PHE A 170 8.06 6.66 -18.44
C PHE A 170 6.71 6.47 -17.75
N VAL A 171 6.61 5.40 -16.97
CA VAL A 171 5.65 5.20 -15.85
C VAL A 171 4.16 5.21 -16.20
N ALA A 172 3.75 4.63 -17.33
CA ALA A 172 2.33 4.38 -17.60
C ALA A 172 1.97 2.91 -17.30
N GLY A 173 1.75 2.60 -16.01
CA GLY A 173 1.43 1.23 -15.58
C GLY A 173 0.74 1.13 -14.22
N THR A 174 -0.60 1.18 -14.21
CA THR A 174 -1.58 0.57 -13.27
C THR A 174 -1.44 0.83 -11.74
N SER A 175 -2.50 1.34 -11.09
CA SER A 175 -2.81 1.40 -9.63
C SER A 175 -1.63 1.34 -8.65
N ASN A 176 -0.57 2.09 -8.92
CA ASN A 176 0.51 2.24 -7.96
C ASN A 176 0.07 3.21 -6.87
N TRP A 177 0.64 3.08 -5.67
CA TRP A 177 0.47 4.08 -4.62
C TRP A 177 1.45 5.23 -4.89
N VAL A 178 1.20 5.92 -6.02
CA VAL A 178 1.95 7.02 -6.60
C VAL A 178 0.94 8.08 -7.04
N GLY A 179 1.26 9.36 -6.85
CA GLY A 179 0.29 10.44 -7.02
C GLY A 179 -0.38 10.49 -8.39
N ASP A 180 0.37 10.26 -9.47
CA ASP A 180 -0.14 10.32 -10.86
C ASP A 180 -1.28 9.32 -11.10
N TYR A 181 -1.30 8.20 -10.38
CA TYR A 181 -2.39 7.24 -10.51
C TYR A 181 -3.74 7.84 -10.06
N PHE A 182 -3.73 8.58 -8.95
CA PHE A 182 -4.94 9.15 -8.36
C PHE A 182 -5.36 10.48 -9.02
N ILE A 183 -4.44 11.14 -9.74
CA ILE A 183 -4.68 12.41 -10.41
C ILE A 183 -5.10 12.21 -11.87
N ASP A 184 -4.41 11.32 -12.59
CA ASP A 184 -4.48 11.28 -14.05
C ASP A 184 -4.86 9.89 -14.63
N THR A 185 -4.85 8.81 -13.83
CA THR A 185 -5.03 7.44 -14.36
C THR A 185 -6.42 6.86 -14.12
N ALA A 186 -7.08 6.43 -15.20
CA ALA A 186 -8.37 5.74 -15.15
C ALA A 186 -8.27 4.35 -14.47
N GLY A 187 -8.93 4.15 -13.34
CA GLY A 187 -8.91 2.90 -12.57
C GLY A 187 -10.25 2.57 -11.93
N ILE A 188 -10.45 1.31 -11.54
CA ILE A 188 -11.61 0.84 -10.77
C ILE A 188 -11.14 0.06 -9.52
N GLY A 189 -11.60 0.46 -8.34
CA GLY A 189 -11.37 -0.28 -7.10
C GLY A 189 -12.59 -1.12 -6.74
N SER A 190 -12.40 -2.26 -6.09
CA SER A 190 -13.48 -3.00 -5.43
C SER A 190 -13.24 -3.05 -3.93
N VAL A 191 -14.29 -2.76 -3.16
CA VAL A 191 -14.25 -2.82 -1.70
C VAL A 191 -15.28 -3.81 -1.19
N ILE A 192 -14.81 -4.72 -0.35
CA ILE A 192 -15.60 -5.75 0.32
C ILE A 192 -15.42 -5.53 1.81
N GLN A 193 -16.52 -5.15 2.48
CA GLN A 193 -16.59 -5.00 3.93
C GLN A 193 -17.35 -6.18 4.51
N GLN A 194 -16.82 -6.80 5.55
CA GLN A 194 -17.44 -7.91 6.26
C GLN A 194 -17.15 -7.75 7.75
N GLU A 195 -18.20 -7.71 8.58
CA GLU A 195 -18.05 -7.61 10.02
C GLU A 195 -17.49 -8.90 10.63
N GLU A 196 -16.72 -8.78 11.70
CA GLU A 196 -16.03 -9.91 12.35
C GLU A 196 -17.01 -10.98 12.89
N ASN A 197 -18.25 -10.57 13.21
CA ASN A 197 -19.30 -11.44 13.76
C ASN A 197 -20.08 -12.25 12.71
N ASP A 198 -19.93 -11.93 11.42
CA ASP A 198 -20.90 -12.35 10.38
C ASP A 198 -20.43 -13.54 9.52
N ILE A 199 -19.33 -14.22 9.90
CA ILE A 199 -18.65 -15.12 8.94
C ILE A 199 -18.31 -16.49 9.52
N LYS A 200 -18.76 -17.55 8.83
CA LYS A 200 -18.05 -18.83 8.82
C LYS A 200 -16.62 -18.57 8.29
N HIS A 201 -15.64 -18.67 9.19
CA HIS A 201 -14.25 -18.23 8.98
C HIS A 201 -13.64 -18.58 7.60
N ASP A 202 -14.00 -19.72 7.01
CA ASP A 202 -13.41 -20.20 5.75
C ASP A 202 -13.93 -19.52 4.47
N LEU A 203 -15.05 -18.79 4.52
CA LEU A 203 -15.68 -18.16 3.34
C LEU A 203 -15.46 -16.63 3.24
N SER A 204 -14.78 -16.02 4.21
CA SER A 204 -14.51 -14.57 4.19
C SER A 204 -13.46 -14.20 3.15
N VAL A 205 -13.83 -13.32 2.21
CA VAL A 205 -12.86 -12.73 1.25
C VAL A 205 -11.81 -11.91 1.98
N VAL A 206 -12.20 -11.18 3.03
CA VAL A 206 -11.26 -10.42 3.88
C VAL A 206 -10.21 -11.35 4.49
N ARG A 207 -10.62 -12.47 5.09
CA ARG A 207 -9.68 -13.46 5.66
C ARG A 207 -8.84 -14.15 4.60
N GLN A 208 -9.42 -14.53 3.47
CA GLN A 208 -8.66 -15.15 2.38
C GLN A 208 -7.58 -14.19 1.84
N LEU A 209 -7.91 -12.90 1.65
CA LEU A 209 -6.95 -11.90 1.20
C LEU A 209 -5.88 -11.63 2.27
N GLN A 210 -6.26 -11.60 3.56
CA GLN A 210 -5.33 -11.52 4.68
C GLN A 210 -4.36 -12.72 4.67
N GLN A 211 -4.84 -13.95 4.42
CA GLN A 211 -4.01 -15.15 4.34
C GLN A 211 -3.05 -15.10 3.14
N VAL A 212 -3.49 -14.60 1.98
CA VAL A 212 -2.60 -14.36 0.82
C VAL A 212 -1.48 -13.40 1.19
N PHE A 213 -1.80 -12.28 1.86
CA PHE A 213 -0.80 -11.34 2.34
C PHE A 213 0.20 -11.99 3.29
N ILE A 214 -0.28 -12.73 4.29
CA ILE A 214 0.57 -13.37 5.30
C ILE A 214 1.46 -14.46 4.69
N ARG A 215 0.94 -15.23 3.72
CA ARG A 215 1.72 -16.19 2.94
C ARG A 215 2.89 -15.50 2.24
N ASP A 216 2.62 -14.40 1.55
CA ASP A 216 3.64 -13.66 0.81
C ASP A 216 4.64 -12.99 1.76
N TRP A 217 4.16 -12.41 2.87
CA TRP A 217 4.96 -11.79 3.93
C TRP A 217 5.99 -12.74 4.55
N ASN A 218 5.58 -14.00 4.76
CA ASN A 218 6.41 -15.05 5.37
C ASN A 218 7.19 -15.88 4.35
N SER A 219 7.03 -15.61 3.05
CA SER A 219 7.75 -16.34 2.01
C SER A 219 9.24 -15.98 2.00
N SER A 220 10.07 -16.87 1.43
CA SER A 220 11.49 -16.60 1.15
C SER A 220 11.70 -15.52 0.08
N PHE A 221 10.62 -15.01 -0.53
CA PHE A 221 10.65 -13.99 -1.56
C PHE A 221 10.44 -12.58 -1.00
N ALA A 222 10.09 -12.45 0.29
CA ALA A 222 9.86 -11.17 0.95
C ALA A 222 10.94 -10.88 2.01
N THR A 223 11.77 -9.88 1.73
CA THR A 223 12.93 -9.50 2.56
C THR A 223 12.74 -8.09 3.13
N TYR A 224 13.21 -7.85 4.35
CA TYR A 224 13.24 -6.48 4.91
C TYR A 224 14.14 -5.57 4.08
N LEU A 225 13.84 -4.27 4.10
CA LEU A 225 14.64 -3.23 3.46
C LEU A 225 16.01 -3.06 4.12
#